data_AF-A0A838NW91-F1
#
_entry.id   AF-A0A838NW91-F1
#
_cell.length_a   1.000
_cell.length_b   1.000
_cell.length_c   1.000
_cell.angle_alpha   90.00
_cell.angle_beta   90.00
_cell.angle_gamma   90.00
#
_symmetry.space_group_name_H-M   'P 1'
#
loop_
_entity.id
_entity.type
_entity.pdbx_description
1 polymer ?
#
loop_
_entity_poly.entity_id
_entity_poly.type
_entity_poly.pdbx_seq_one_letter_code
_entity_poly.pdbx_strand_id
1 'polypeptide(L)' 'MTTPHAFAIPRAFPGSANAWDSLGEGLLADGQREAGIAAYRKALEIRPGLPSAAEALRRLGLSP' A
#
# COMPACT_ATOMS: atom_id res chain seq x y z
N MET A 1 -11.56 -21.14 14.15
CA MET A 1 -11.72 -20.12 13.09
C MET A 1 -10.75 -19.01 13.41
N THR A 2 -9.63 -18.96 12.69
CA THR A 2 -8.53 -18.02 12.92
C THR A 2 -8.95 -16.61 12.53
N THR A 3 -8.98 -15.71 13.49
CA THR A 3 -9.03 -14.26 13.27
C THR A 3 -7.94 -13.85 12.29
N PRO A 4 -8.26 -13.24 11.13
CA PRO A 4 -7.22 -12.61 10.32
C PRO A 4 -6.65 -11.44 11.12
N HIS A 5 -5.34 -11.49 11.29
CA HIS A 5 -4.53 -10.47 11.96
C HIS A 5 -4.76 -9.14 11.24
N ALA A 6 -5.54 -8.25 11.84
CA ALA A 6 -5.68 -6.90 11.35
C ALA A 6 -4.33 -6.20 11.53
N PHE A 7 -3.60 -6.02 10.43
CA PHE A 7 -2.42 -5.17 10.37
C PHE A 7 -2.86 -3.73 10.65
N ALA A 8 -2.90 -3.36 11.93
CA ALA A 8 -3.21 -2.02 12.37
C ALA A 8 -2.03 -1.12 12.02
N ILE A 9 -2.12 -0.44 10.87
CA ILE A 9 -1.19 0.60 10.46
C ILE A 9 -1.20 1.73 11.52
N PRO A 10 -0.05 2.33 11.88
CA PRO A 10 0.01 3.38 12.89
C PRO A 10 -0.97 4.50 12.60
N ARG A 11 -1.85 4.77 13.57
CA ARG A 11 -2.92 5.81 13.59
C ARG A 11 -2.41 7.26 13.44
N ALA A 12 -1.20 7.49 12.96
CA ALA A 12 -0.63 8.83 12.87
C ALA A 12 -1.14 9.60 11.64
N PHE A 13 -1.34 8.98 10.47
CA PHE A 13 -1.73 9.69 9.24
C PHE A 13 -2.53 8.84 8.22
N PRO A 14 -3.76 8.39 8.53
CA PRO A 14 -4.54 7.53 7.62
C PRO A 14 -4.93 8.18 6.28
N GLY A 15 -4.85 9.51 6.17
CA GLY A 15 -5.25 10.28 4.98
C GLY A 15 -4.10 10.74 4.07
N SER A 16 -2.85 10.33 4.32
CA SER A 16 -1.72 10.72 3.47
C SER A 16 -1.43 9.63 2.45
N ALA A 17 -1.74 9.90 1.17
CA ALA A 17 -1.42 8.96 0.08
C ALA A 17 0.08 8.62 0.04
N ASN A 18 0.95 9.59 0.32
CA ASN A 18 2.40 9.37 0.35
C ASN A 18 2.84 8.44 1.50
N ALA A 19 2.13 8.46 2.64
CA ALA A 19 2.46 7.56 3.74
C ALA A 19 2.12 6.10 3.39
N TRP A 20 0.99 5.89 2.71
CA TRP A 20 0.61 4.57 2.19
C TRP A 20 1.53 4.09 1.07
N ASP A 21 2.02 5.00 0.22
CA ASP A 21 3.02 4.71 -0.81
C ASP A 21 4.35 4.24 -0.21
N SER A 22 4.91 4.99 0.75
CA SER A 22 6.16 4.60 1.44
C SER A 22 6.00 3.33 2.28
N LEU A 23 4.83 3.11 2.87
CA LEU A 23 4.51 1.85 3.55
C LEU A 23 4.50 0.69 2.55
N GLY A 24 3.91 0.88 1.36
CA GLY A 24 3.94 -0.10 0.28
C GLY A 24 5.35 -0.49 -0.12
N GLU A 25 6.23 0.51 -0.30
CA GLU A 25 7.64 0.28 -0.61
C GLU A 25 8.35 -0.52 0.49
N GLY A 26 8.15 -0.14 1.75
CA GLY A 26 8.75 -0.84 2.90
C GLY A 26 8.26 -2.29 3.01
N LEU A 27 6.97 -2.54 2.82
CA LEU A 27 6.39 -3.88 2.87
C LEU A 27 6.89 -4.76 1.72
N LEU A 28 7.06 -4.20 0.51
CA LEU A 28 7.68 -4.94 -0.60
C LEU A 28 9.13 -5.31 -0.31
N ALA A 29 9.90 -4.37 0.26
CA ALA A 29 11.30 -4.62 0.62
C ALA A 29 11.44 -5.69 1.71
N ASP A 30 10.46 -5.78 2.62
CA ASP A 30 10.36 -6.80 3.66
C ASP A 30 9.80 -8.15 3.15
N GLY A 31 9.53 -8.28 1.84
CA GLY A 31 8.98 -9.49 1.23
C GLY A 31 7.48 -9.69 1.44
N GLN A 32 6.81 -8.77 2.15
CA GLN A 32 5.37 -8.78 2.40
C GLN A 32 4.59 -8.25 1.19
N ARG A 33 4.69 -8.95 0.05
CA ARG A 33 4.18 -8.52 -1.25
C ARG A 33 2.70 -8.11 -1.22
N GLU A 34 1.85 -8.91 -0.59
CA GLU A 34 0.39 -8.69 -0.55
C GLU A 34 0.03 -7.45 0.27
N ALA A 35 0.69 -7.26 1.41
CA ALA A 35 0.51 -6.09 2.25
C ALA A 35 0.99 -4.81 1.54
N GLY A 36 2.10 -4.88 0.80
CA GLY A 36 2.60 -3.77 -0.03
C GLY A 36 1.59 -3.36 -1.11
N ILE A 37 1.01 -4.33 -1.81
CA ILE A 37 -0.05 -4.08 -2.81
C ILE A 37 -1.26 -3.38 -2.17
N ALA A 38 -1.69 -3.84 -1.00
CA ALA A 38 -2.82 -3.24 -0.28
C ALA A 38 -2.53 -1.77 0.08
N ALA A 39 -1.30 -1.46 0.48
CA ALA A 39 -0.89 -0.10 0.80
C ALA A 39 -0.88 0.81 -0.44
N TYR A 40 -0.34 0.36 -1.58
CA TYR A 40 -0.40 1.15 -2.83
C TYR A 40 -1.82 1.39 -3.33
N ARG A 41 -2.69 0.38 -3.26
CA ARG A 41 -4.12 0.57 -3.58
C ARG A 41 -4.76 1.62 -2.68
N LYS A 42 -4.43 1.60 -1.38
CA LYS A 42 -4.92 2.61 -0.45
C LYS A 42 -4.40 4.02 -0.78
N ALA A 43 -3.15 4.13 -1.22
CA ALA A 43 -2.59 5.38 -1.69
C ALA A 43 -3.37 5.93 -2.90
N LEU A 44 -3.77 5.08 -3.84
CA LEU A 44 -4.59 5.45 -5.00
C LEU A 44 -6.06 5.72 -4.66
N GLU A 45 -6.64 5.05 -3.66
CA GLU A 45 -7.97 5.40 -3.15
C GLU A 45 -8.00 6.83 -2.59
N ILE A 46 -6.91 7.26 -1.94
CA ILE A 46 -6.78 8.61 -1.37
C ILE A 46 -6.42 9.62 -2.46
N ARG A 47 -5.51 9.25 -3.38
CA ARG A 47 -5.05 10.08 -4.49
C ARG A 47 -4.97 9.23 -5.77
N PRO A 48 -6.06 9.17 -6.58
CA PRO A 48 -6.13 8.34 -7.78
C PRO A 48 -5.06 8.64 -8.85
N GLY A 49 -4.43 9.81 -8.78
CA GLY A 49 -3.36 10.23 -9.68
C GLY A 49 -1.96 10.16 -9.07
N LEU A 50 -1.73 9.39 -8.00
CA LEU A 50 -0.40 9.26 -7.41
C LEU A 50 0.50 8.39 -8.30
N PRO A 51 1.50 8.96 -9.01
CA PRO A 51 2.23 8.23 -10.04
C PRO A 51 3.10 7.09 -9.48
N SER A 52 3.67 7.29 -8.28
CA SER A 52 4.53 6.29 -7.62
C SER A 52 3.78 5.01 -7.29
N ALA A 53 2.61 5.11 -6.65
CA ALA A 53 1.78 3.96 -6.32
C ALA A 53 1.25 3.24 -7.58
N ALA A 54 0.87 3.99 -8.61
CA ALA A 54 0.42 3.40 -9.88
C ALA A 54 1.56 2.65 -10.59
N GLU A 55 2.75 3.23 -10.63
CA GLU A 55 3.94 2.60 -11.21
C GLU A 55 4.34 1.35 -10.43
N ALA A 56 4.30 1.40 -9.09
CA ALA A 56 4.58 0.24 -8.25
C ALA A 56 3.65 -0.93 -8.56
N LEU A 57 2.33 -0.69 -8.69
CA LEU A 57 1.37 -1.73 -9.06
C LEU A 57 1.63 -2.30 -10.47
N ARG A 58 1.97 -1.44 -11.44
CA ARG A 58 2.33 -1.89 -12.79
C ARG A 58 3.59 -2.75 -12.81
N ARG A 59 4.62 -2.36 -12.05
CA ARG A 59 5.85 -3.16 -11.88
C ARG A 59 5.58 -4.52 -11.23
N LEU A 60 4.53 -4.63 -10.43
CA LEU A 60 4.05 -5.88 -9.85
C LEU A 60 3.12 -6.68 -10.79
N GLY A 61 2.87 -6.19 -12.01
CA GLY A 61 1.97 -6.82 -12.99
C GLY A 61 0.48 -6.61 -12.69
N LEU A 62 0.13 -5.60 -11.90
CA LEU A 62 -1.23 -5.29 -11.50
C LEU A 62 -1.74 -4.01 -12.19
N SER A 63 -3.04 -3.96 -12.39
CA SER A 63 -3.72 -2.73 -12.78
C SER A 63 -3.86 -1.81 -11.56
N PRO A 64 -3.42 -0.55 -11.66
CA PRO A 64 -3.55 0.44 -10.59
C PRO A 64 -5.00 0.87 -10.35
#